data_AF-A0AAD5SBU8-F1
#
_entry.id   AF-A0AAD5SBU8-F1
#
_cell.length_a   1.000
_cell.length_b   1.000
_cell.length_c   1.000
_cell.angle_alpha   90.00
_cell.angle_beta   90.00
_cell.angle_gamma   90.00
#
_symmetry.space_group_name_H-M   'P 1'
#
loop_
_entity.id
_entity.type
_entity.pdbx_description
1 polymer ?
#
loop_
_entity_poly.entity_id
_entity_poly.type
_entity_poly.pdbx_seq_one_letter_code
_entity_poly.pdbx_strand_id
1 'polypeptide(L)' 'MNRGPVILTIDEAEYLLDQLPPPSADDDELVRKLREKLKLLLQELRKDAEGVGKQSS' A
#
# COMPACT_ATOMS: atom_id res chain seq x y z
N MET A 1 -21.36 7.06 9.12
CA MET A 1 -20.96 7.65 7.82
C MET A 1 -20.70 6.50 6.85
N ASN A 2 -21.59 6.27 5.88
CA ASN A 2 -21.37 5.26 4.84
C ASN A 2 -20.55 5.92 3.72
N ARG A 3 -19.23 5.97 3.89
CA ARG A 3 -18.34 6.30 2.77
C ARG A 3 -18.32 5.06 1.88
N GLY A 4 -18.71 5.23 0.61
CA GLY A 4 -18.61 4.16 -0.38
C GLY A 4 -17.17 3.64 -0.51
N PRO A 5 -16.94 2.59 -1.31
CA PRO A 5 -15.61 2.03 -1.49
C PRO A 5 -14.63 3.11 -1.96
N VAL A 6 -13.47 3.19 -1.29
CA VAL A 6 -12.38 4.07 -1.70
C VAL A 6 -11.65 3.36 -2.84
N ILE A 7 -11.60 4.00 -4.01
CA ILE A 7 -10.81 3.54 -5.14
C ILE A 7 -9.52 4.36 -5.16
N LEU A 8 -8.39 3.68 -5.08
CA LEU A 8 -7.05 4.29 -5.10
C LEU A 8 -6.21 3.63 -6.19
N THR A 9 -5.42 4.43 -6.88
CA THR A 9 -4.28 3.94 -7.67
C THR A 9 -3.16 3.44 -6.74
N ILE A 10 -2.20 2.68 -7.28
CA ILE A 10 -1.04 2.20 -6.51
C ILE A 10 -0.26 3.40 -5.96
N ASP A 11 -0.01 4.42 -6.78
CA ASP A 11 0.72 5.63 -6.39
C ASP A 11 0.01 6.38 -5.25
N GLU A 12 -1.32 6.53 -5.31
CA GLU A 12 -2.10 7.19 -4.26
C GLU A 12 -2.09 6.38 -2.95
N ALA A 13 -2.18 5.05 -3.03
CA ALA A 13 -2.12 4.19 -1.87
C ALA A 13 -0.74 4.24 -1.18
N GLU A 14 0.34 4.24 -1.96
CA GLU A 14 1.71 4.42 -1.47
C GLU A 14 1.89 5.82 -0.85
N TYR A 15 1.42 6.87 -1.53
CA TYR A 15 1.47 8.24 -1.03
C TYR A 15 0.75 8.43 0.31
N LEU A 16 -0.42 7.81 0.49
CA LEU A 16 -1.15 7.85 1.77
C LEU A 16 -0.43 7.06 2.86
N LEU A 17 0.17 5.91 2.52
CA LEU A 17 0.92 5.08 3.45
C LEU A 17 2.19 5.79 3.97
N ASP A 18 2.84 6.57 3.10
CA ASP A 18 4.04 7.33 3.42
C ASP A 18 3.75 8.55 4.31
N GLN A 19 2.51 9.07 4.30
CA GLN A 19 2.09 10.13 5.22
C GLN A 19 1.92 9.67 6.67
N LEU A 20 1.78 8.36 6.90
CA LEU A 20 1.65 7.85 8.26
C LEU A 20 3.00 7.97 9.00
N PRO A 21 3.03 8.47 10.25
CA PRO A 21 4.27 8.56 11.03
C PRO A 21 4.89 7.17 11.19
N PRO A 22 6.23 7.00 11.23
CA PRO A 22 6.85 5.68 11.36
C PRO A 22 6.25 4.86 12.51
N PRO A 23 6.06 3.54 12.33
CA PRO A 23 5.46 2.72 13.37
C PRO A 23 6.34 2.74 14.62
N SER A 24 5.72 3.00 15.77
CA SER A 24 6.38 3.09 17.06
C SER A 24 6.31 1.77 17.84
N ALA A 25 7.12 1.62 18.89
CA ALA A 25 7.04 0.45 19.77
C ALA A 25 5.73 0.40 20.59
N ASP A 26 5.10 1.57 20.79
CA ASP A 26 3.86 1.73 21.54
C ASP A 26 2.61 1.55 20.66
N ASP A 27 2.78 1.44 19.33
CA ASP A 27 1.68 1.15 18.42
C ASP A 27 1.16 -0.28 18.64
N ASP A 28 -0.16 -0.44 18.50
CA ASP A 28 -0.81 -1.75 18.54
C ASP A 28 -0.13 -2.72 17.55
N GLU A 29 0.22 -3.91 18.05
CA GLU A 29 0.91 -4.95 17.29
C GLU A 29 0.17 -5.31 15.99
N LEU A 30 -1.16 -5.35 16.04
CA LEU A 30 -2.00 -5.63 14.87
C LEU A 30 -1.87 -4.50 13.85
N VAL A 31 -1.88 -3.24 14.29
CA VAL A 31 -1.74 -2.07 13.40
C VAL A 31 -0.38 -2.07 12.71
N ARG A 32 0.70 -2.36 13.45
CA ARG A 32 2.05 -2.49 12.89
C ARG A 32 2.12 -3.58 11.81
N LYS A 33 1.57 -4.76 12.11
CA LYS A 33 1.51 -5.90 11.17
C LYS A 33 0.68 -5.59 9.94
N LEU A 34 -0.47 -4.95 10.10
CA LEU A 34 -1.34 -4.57 8.99
C LEU A 34 -0.65 -3.55 8.07
N ARG A 35 0.06 -2.58 8.65
CA ARG A 35 0.84 -1.60 7.88
C ARG A 35 1.94 -2.25 7.07
N GLU A 36 2.69 -3.17 7.68
CA GLU A 36 3.75 -3.91 6.99
C GLU A 36 3.19 -4.76 5.84
N LYS A 37 2.09 -5.49 6.09
CA LYS A 37 1.41 -6.28 5.05
C LYS A 37 0.89 -5.42 3.90
N LEU A 38 0.31 -4.26 4.19
CA LEU A 38 -0.16 -3.33 3.15
C LEU A 38 1.01 -2.83 2.30
N LYS A 39 2.15 -2.49 2.92
CA LYS A 39 3.36 -2.09 2.20
C LYS A 39 3.85 -3.19 1.26
N LEU A 40 3.96 -4.42 1.74
CA LEU A 40 4.41 -5.56 0.94
C LEU A 40 3.47 -5.82 -0.24
N LEU A 41 2.16 -5.80 0.01
CA LEU A 41 1.15 -5.97 -1.03
C LEU A 41 1.29 -4.91 -2.14
N LEU A 42 1.43 -3.63 -1.78
CA LEU A 42 1.60 -2.55 -2.75
C LEU A 42 2.88 -2.74 -3.59
N GLN A 43 3.98 -3.16 -2.95
CA GLN A 43 5.23 -3.47 -3.65
C GLN A 43 5.12 -4.65 -4.60
N GLU A 44 4.36 -5.69 -4.24
CA GLU A 44 4.09 -6.84 -5.12
C GLU A 44 3.25 -6.42 -6.32
N LEU A 45 2.15 -5.69 -6.09
CA LEU A 45 1.30 -5.15 -7.15
C LEU A 45 2.09 -4.26 -8.12
N ARG A 46 3.01 -3.44 -7.60
CA ARG A 46 3.88 -2.58 -8.42
C ARG A 46 4.79 -3.40 -9.34
N LYS A 47 5.44 -4.44 -8.81
CA LYS A 47 6.32 -5.31 -9.60
C LYS A 47 5.58 -5.96 -10.76
N ASP A 48 4.37 -6.47 -10.49
CA ASP A 48 3.57 -7.13 -11.51
C ASP A 48 3.06 -6.14 -12.56
N ALA A 49 2.65 -4.94 -12.15
CA ALA A 49 2.22 -3.88 -13.07
C ALA A 49 3.36 -3.42 -14.01
N GLU A 50 4.59 -3.30 -13.50
CA GLU A 50 5.75 -2.91 -14.30
C GLU A 50 6.24 -4.02 -15.28
N GLY A 51 5.85 -5.28 -15.04
CA GLY A 51 6.17 -6.42 -15.91
C GLY A 51 5.29 -6.55 -17.15
N VAL A 52 4.03 -6.11 -17.07
CA VAL A 52 3.05 -6.26 -18.17
C VAL A 52 3.35 -5.32 -19.35
N GLY A 53 3.98 -4.18 -19.12
CA GLY A 53 4.33 -3.20 -20.17
C GLY A 53 5.53 -3.57 -21.05
N LYS A 54 6.31 -4.61 -20.71
CA LYS A 54 7.56 -4.97 -21.41
C LYS A 54 7.45 -6.13 -22.41
N GLN A 55 6.29 -6.78 -22.54
CA GLN A 55 6.10 -7.92 -23.47
C GLN A 55 5.54 -7.52 -24.86
N SER A 56 5.44 -6.24 -25.17
CA SER A 56 5.04 -5.76 -26.49
C SER A 56 6.00 -4.68 -26.99
N SER A 57 7.21 -5.08 -27.36
CA SER A 57 8.13 -4.32 -28.21
C SER A 57 9.09 -5.28 -28.92
#